data_AF-A0A7V3RZ06-F1
#
_entry.id   AF-A0A7V3RZ06-F1
#
_cell.length_a   1.000
_cell.length_b   1.000
_cell.length_c   1.000
_cell.angle_alpha   90.00
_cell.angle_beta   90.00
_cell.angle_gamma   90.00
#
_symmetry.space_group_name_H-M   'P 1'
#
loop_
_entity.id
_entity.type
_entity.pdbx_description
1 polymer ?
#
loop_
_entity_poly.entity_id
_entity_poly.type
_entity_poly.pdbx_seq_one_letter_code
_entity_poly.pdbx_strand_id
1 'polypeptide(L)'
;MKAAIAAALILAVGLGQGADALGQSLGYPRSIRWLKDGAEMIFIPAGEFTMGSDRFEPNEKPAHKVFLKAYYLDKTEVTNDRYFRFCKETGRQLPMHMREAQAVPPGRGNHPVNHVSFYDAEAYCRWAGKRLPSEEEWEKAARDGDSRTYPWGNGWDQQLSNNRTSPAEDTMPVGSIPRGASPYGLLDMAGNVWEWTDSWFKSYPGAEHQFDETGKNRVVRGGAYFYSIELLRT
;
A
#
# COMPACT_ATOMS: atom_id res chain seq x y z
N MET A 1 -10.40 -15.47 -12.27
CA MET A 1 -9.80 -14.37 -11.46
C MET A 1 -9.13 -13.41 -12.42
N LYS A 2 -9.72 -12.23 -12.66
CA LYS A 2 -9.09 -11.19 -13.48
C LYS A 2 -7.92 -10.63 -12.68
N ALA A 3 -6.73 -10.57 -13.29
CA ALA A 3 -5.53 -10.01 -12.67
C ALA A 3 -5.83 -8.60 -12.15
N ALA A 4 -5.80 -8.39 -10.85
CA ALA A 4 -5.81 -7.06 -10.29
C ALA A 4 -4.52 -6.35 -10.73
N ILE A 5 -4.65 -5.12 -11.20
CA ILE A 5 -3.55 -4.16 -11.36
C ILE A 5 -3.22 -3.75 -9.92
N ALA A 6 -2.40 -4.54 -9.25
CA ALA A 6 -1.95 -4.25 -7.90
C ALA A 6 -0.42 -4.15 -7.84
N ALA A 7 0.11 -3.12 -7.20
CA ALA A 7 1.52 -3.03 -6.82
C ALA A 7 1.74 -3.66 -5.45
N ALA A 8 3.00 -3.95 -5.15
CA ALA A 8 3.42 -4.24 -3.79
C ALA A 8 3.70 -2.90 -3.07
N LEU A 9 3.07 -2.71 -1.91
CA LEU A 9 3.69 -1.94 -0.82
C LEU A 9 4.40 -2.92 0.08
N ILE A 10 5.52 -2.49 0.67
CA ILE A 10 6.45 -3.41 1.29
C ILE A 10 6.94 -2.88 2.63
N LEU A 11 6.96 -3.79 3.59
CA LEU A 11 7.11 -3.56 5.01
C LEU A 11 8.32 -4.35 5.55
N ALA A 12 9.20 -3.70 6.31
CA ALA A 12 10.28 -4.38 7.03
C ALA A 12 9.84 -4.67 8.47
N VAL A 13 9.86 -5.94 8.90
CA VAL A 13 9.64 -6.29 10.33
C VAL A 13 10.94 -6.57 11.03
N GLY A 14 11.07 -5.98 12.22
CA GLY A 14 11.94 -6.51 13.25
C GLY A 14 12.41 -5.47 14.25
N LEU A 15 11.50 -4.76 14.94
CA LEU A 15 11.88 -4.08 16.18
C LEU A 15 11.42 -4.93 17.36
N GLY A 16 12.40 -5.34 18.18
CA GLY A 16 12.20 -6.17 19.36
C GLY A 16 11.18 -5.60 20.35
N GLN A 17 10.75 -6.43 21.31
CA GLN A 17 9.84 -6.03 22.37
C GLN A 17 10.38 -4.76 23.06
N GLY A 18 9.63 -3.65 22.99
CA GLY A 18 10.01 -2.36 23.58
C GLY A 18 9.78 -1.11 22.71
N ALA A 19 9.36 -1.26 21.45
CA ALA A 19 9.00 -0.12 20.60
C ALA A 19 7.58 0.37 20.90
N ASP A 20 7.38 1.01 22.06
CA ASP A 20 6.19 1.81 22.37
C ASP A 20 6.30 3.20 21.70
N ALA A 21 5.38 4.13 22.02
CA ALA A 21 5.11 5.45 21.40
C ALA A 21 6.27 6.48 21.34
N LEU A 22 7.51 6.02 21.28
CA LEU A 22 8.78 6.71 21.47
C LEU A 22 9.77 6.45 20.32
N GLY A 23 9.31 6.00 19.14
CA GLY A 23 10.19 5.64 18.02
C GLY A 23 11.25 6.70 17.64
N GLN A 24 10.93 7.99 17.74
CA GLN A 24 11.92 9.06 17.56
C GLN A 24 12.90 9.19 18.73
N SER A 25 12.47 8.95 19.98
CA SER A 25 13.37 8.99 21.14
C SER A 25 14.25 7.75 21.25
N LEU A 26 13.90 6.66 20.56
CA LEU A 26 14.74 5.47 20.37
C LEU A 26 15.73 5.59 19.20
N GLY A 27 15.73 6.73 18.47
CA GLY A 27 16.69 7.02 17.41
C GLY A 27 16.35 6.42 16.04
N TYR A 28 15.12 5.96 15.80
CA TYR A 28 14.70 5.53 14.47
C TYR A 28 14.51 6.73 13.54
N PRO A 29 15.24 6.82 12.42
CA PRO A 29 15.09 7.94 11.49
C PRO A 29 13.72 7.91 10.83
N ARG A 30 13.13 9.10 10.59
CA ARG A 30 11.80 9.26 9.97
C ARG A 30 11.70 8.55 8.63
N SER A 31 12.78 8.56 7.84
CA SER A 31 12.90 7.79 6.61
C SER A 31 14.24 7.09 6.53
N ILE A 32 14.25 5.95 5.85
CA ILE A 32 15.45 5.18 5.52
C ILE A 32 15.48 4.89 4.03
N ARG A 33 16.68 4.59 3.51
CA ARG A 33 16.83 3.98 2.19
C ARG A 33 17.16 2.50 2.36
N TRP A 34 16.26 1.63 1.92
CA TRP A 34 16.46 0.19 2.00
C TRP A 34 17.49 -0.26 0.98
N LEU A 35 18.57 -0.91 1.42
CA LEU A 35 19.73 -1.14 0.56
C LEU A 35 19.44 -2.12 -0.59
N LYS A 36 18.66 -3.16 -0.34
CA LYS A 36 18.45 -4.24 -1.32
C LYS A 36 17.74 -3.76 -2.57
N ASP A 37 16.68 -2.97 -2.41
CA ASP A 37 15.88 -2.47 -3.54
C ASP A 37 15.97 -0.96 -3.76
N GLY A 38 16.66 -0.23 -2.90
CA GLY A 38 16.86 1.21 -3.00
C GLY A 38 15.64 2.06 -2.65
N ALA A 39 14.56 1.46 -2.13
CA ALA A 39 13.33 2.16 -1.76
C ALA A 39 13.54 3.12 -0.58
N GLU A 40 12.91 4.28 -0.62
CA GLU A 40 12.71 5.11 0.57
C GLU A 40 11.56 4.52 1.38
N MET A 41 11.75 4.29 2.68
CA MET A 41 10.71 3.80 3.59
C MET A 41 10.46 4.81 4.70
N ILE A 42 9.20 4.94 5.10
CA ILE A 42 8.74 5.87 6.13
C ILE A 42 8.46 5.10 7.42
N PHE A 43 8.95 5.64 8.53
CA PHE A 43 8.69 5.12 9.87
C PHE A 43 7.25 5.39 10.28
N ILE A 44 6.52 4.34 10.66
CA ILE A 44 5.20 4.41 11.29
C ILE A 44 5.34 4.02 12.76
N PRO A 45 5.00 4.92 13.71
CA PRO A 45 5.15 4.66 15.13
C PRO A 45 4.19 3.58 15.62
N ALA A 46 4.60 2.90 16.69
CA ALA A 46 3.72 2.02 17.44
C ALA A 46 2.57 2.83 18.05
N GLY A 47 1.44 2.17 18.26
CA GLY A 47 0.30 2.77 18.93
C GLY A 47 -1.02 2.21 18.45
N GLU A 48 -2.05 2.53 19.23
CA GLU A 48 -3.44 2.25 18.90
C GLU A 48 -3.95 3.22 17.82
N PHE A 49 -4.77 2.70 16.91
CA PHE A 49 -5.56 3.51 16.00
C PHE A 49 -6.97 2.94 15.83
N THR A 50 -7.87 3.75 15.26
CA THR A 50 -9.21 3.31 14.88
C THR A 50 -9.20 2.84 13.43
N MET A 51 -9.33 1.53 13.21
CA MET A 51 -9.51 0.89 11.90
C MET A 51 -10.99 0.85 11.53
N GLY A 52 -11.33 0.89 10.25
CA GLY A 52 -12.69 0.93 9.74
C GLY A 52 -13.43 2.26 9.95
N SER A 53 -14.71 2.25 9.58
CA SER A 53 -15.61 3.41 9.62
C SER A 53 -17.04 2.95 9.82
N ASP A 54 -17.76 3.57 10.76
CA ASP A 54 -19.20 3.30 10.98
C ASP A 54 -20.11 3.91 9.89
N ARG A 55 -19.54 4.73 9.01
CA ARG A 55 -20.28 5.58 8.06
C ARG A 55 -20.47 4.98 6.67
N PHE A 56 -19.57 4.09 6.25
CA PHE A 56 -19.46 3.69 4.85
C PHE A 56 -19.96 2.26 4.62
N GLU A 57 -19.22 1.45 3.88
CA GLU A 57 -19.64 0.12 3.46
C GLU A 57 -19.68 -0.89 4.62
N PRO A 58 -20.52 -1.93 4.56
CA PRO A 58 -20.61 -2.91 5.64
C PRO A 58 -19.30 -3.67 5.91
N ASN A 59 -18.43 -3.83 4.91
CA ASN A 59 -17.09 -4.44 5.07
C ASN A 59 -16.05 -3.48 5.69
N GLU A 60 -16.39 -2.21 5.88
CA GLU A 60 -15.57 -1.24 6.60
C GLU A 60 -16.03 -1.10 8.07
N LYS A 61 -17.09 -1.81 8.49
CA LYS A 61 -17.75 -1.69 9.81
C LYS A 61 -17.51 -2.89 10.73
N PRO A 62 -17.49 -2.67 12.06
CA PRO A 62 -17.53 -1.38 12.74
C PRO A 62 -16.13 -0.74 12.81
N ALA A 63 -16.10 0.56 13.10
CA ALA A 63 -14.87 1.19 13.54
C ALA A 63 -14.40 0.54 14.86
N HIS A 64 -13.15 0.10 14.91
CA HIS A 64 -12.62 -0.65 16.05
C HIS A 64 -11.16 -0.31 16.34
N LYS A 65 -10.73 -0.52 17.58
CA LYS A 65 -9.36 -0.24 18.01
C LYS A 65 -8.41 -1.38 17.63
N VAL A 66 -7.28 -1.02 17.05
CA VAL A 66 -6.18 -1.93 16.72
C VAL A 66 -4.87 -1.34 17.23
N PHE A 67 -4.09 -2.13 17.96
CA PHE A 67 -2.73 -1.76 18.34
C PHE A 67 -1.72 -2.36 17.37
N LEU A 68 -0.85 -1.52 16.83
CA LEU A 68 0.27 -1.95 15.98
C LEU A 68 1.60 -1.57 16.63
N LYS A 69 2.60 -2.46 16.49
CA LYS A 69 4.01 -2.12 16.76
C LYS A 69 4.51 -1.15 15.70
N ALA A 70 5.67 -0.53 15.95
CA ALA A 70 6.30 0.33 14.96
C ALA A 70 6.86 -0.48 13.78
N TYR A 71 6.83 0.10 12.57
CA TYR A 71 7.35 -0.50 11.34
C TYR A 71 7.80 0.55 10.34
N TYR A 72 8.50 0.12 9.30
CA TYR A 72 8.76 0.93 8.11
C TYR A 72 7.91 0.43 6.95
N LEU A 73 7.33 1.34 6.18
CA LEU A 73 6.59 1.04 4.95
C LEU A 73 7.18 1.85 3.79
N ASP A 74 7.31 1.25 2.61
CA ASP A 74 7.78 1.95 1.41
C ASP A 74 6.97 3.25 1.18
N LYS A 75 7.64 4.36 0.88
CA LYS A 75 7.02 5.68 0.69
C LYS A 75 6.08 5.74 -0.52
N THR A 76 6.35 4.89 -1.50
CA THR A 76 5.63 4.79 -2.75
C THR A 76 5.50 3.32 -3.13
N GLU A 77 4.61 3.03 -4.08
CA GLU A 77 4.51 1.73 -4.73
C GLU A 77 5.88 1.27 -5.31
N VAL A 78 6.07 -0.05 -5.43
CA VAL A 78 7.22 -0.61 -6.15
C VAL A 78 7.19 -0.20 -7.61
N THR A 79 8.28 0.38 -8.11
CA THR A 79 8.36 0.81 -9.51
C THR A 79 8.73 -0.32 -10.46
N ASN A 80 8.43 -0.12 -11.75
CA ASN A 80 8.83 -1.02 -12.82
C ASN A 80 10.34 -1.30 -12.85
N ASP A 81 11.20 -0.30 -12.66
CA ASP A 81 12.65 -0.50 -12.65
C ASP A 81 13.11 -1.40 -11.49
N ARG A 82 12.53 -1.21 -10.30
CA ARG A 82 12.87 -2.04 -9.14
C ARG A 82 12.42 -3.49 -9.35
N TYR A 83 11.21 -3.68 -9.85
CA TYR A 83 10.66 -5.01 -10.12
C TYR A 83 11.39 -5.72 -11.28
N PHE A 84 11.78 -4.97 -12.31
CA PHE A 84 12.57 -5.50 -13.42
C PHE A 84 13.91 -6.06 -12.94
N ARG A 85 14.63 -5.33 -12.07
CA ARG A 85 15.87 -5.82 -11.45
C ARG A 85 15.63 -7.11 -10.67
N PHE A 86 14.56 -7.19 -9.89
CA PHE A 86 14.17 -8.42 -9.20
C PHE A 86 14.04 -9.60 -10.18
N CYS A 87 13.26 -9.45 -11.24
CA CYS A 87 13.09 -10.49 -12.26
C CYS A 87 14.43 -10.91 -12.90
N LYS A 88 15.31 -9.93 -13.19
CA LYS A 88 16.65 -10.19 -13.75
C LYS A 88 17.55 -10.97 -12.79
N GLU A 89 17.52 -10.66 -11.50
CA GLU A 89 18.35 -11.32 -10.49
C GLU A 89 17.84 -12.73 -10.13
N THR A 90 16.52 -12.97 -10.16
CA THR A 90 15.94 -14.24 -9.71
C THR A 90 15.51 -15.17 -10.84
N GLY A 91 15.58 -14.71 -12.11
CA GLY A 91 15.04 -15.45 -13.26
C GLY A 91 13.51 -15.57 -13.26
N ARG A 92 12.80 -14.71 -12.52
CA ARG A 92 11.33 -14.73 -12.49
C ARG A 92 10.74 -14.13 -13.75
N GLN A 93 9.53 -14.58 -14.09
CA GLN A 93 8.81 -14.06 -15.25
C GLN A 93 8.52 -12.57 -15.09
N LEU A 94 8.73 -11.81 -16.17
CA LEU A 94 8.39 -10.40 -16.24
C LEU A 94 6.86 -10.19 -16.23
N PRO A 95 6.37 -9.04 -15.74
CA PRO A 95 4.97 -8.64 -15.91
C PRO A 95 4.57 -8.49 -17.39
N MET A 96 3.27 -8.55 -17.69
CA MET A 96 2.76 -8.57 -19.08
C MET A 96 3.34 -7.46 -19.96
N HIS A 97 3.39 -6.22 -19.47
CA HIS A 97 3.87 -5.06 -20.21
C HIS A 97 5.38 -5.01 -20.44
N MET A 98 6.16 -5.91 -19.82
CA MET A 98 7.62 -6.02 -20.01
C MET A 98 8.04 -7.30 -20.73
N ARG A 99 7.12 -8.27 -20.89
CA ARG A 99 7.44 -9.63 -21.33
C ARG A 99 7.98 -9.71 -22.75
N GLU A 100 7.29 -9.06 -23.69
CA GLU A 100 7.62 -9.14 -25.12
C GLU A 100 8.98 -8.49 -25.41
N ALA A 101 9.17 -7.26 -24.92
CA ALA A 101 10.41 -6.51 -25.12
C ALA A 101 11.57 -6.95 -24.20
N GLN A 102 11.31 -7.82 -23.21
CA GLN A 102 12.27 -8.19 -22.16
C GLN A 102 12.91 -6.96 -21.47
N ALA A 103 12.13 -5.88 -21.37
CA ALA A 103 12.60 -4.57 -20.93
C ALA A 103 11.46 -3.78 -20.29
N VAL A 104 11.82 -2.79 -19.46
CA VAL A 104 10.86 -1.76 -19.02
C VAL A 104 10.54 -0.85 -20.21
N PRO A 105 9.26 -0.60 -20.54
CA PRO A 105 8.91 0.29 -21.63
C PRO A 105 9.48 1.71 -21.43
N PRO A 106 9.88 2.42 -22.50
CA PRO A 106 10.39 3.78 -22.39
C PRO A 106 9.47 4.70 -21.60
N GLY A 107 10.02 5.46 -20.66
CA GLY A 107 9.26 6.36 -19.79
C GLY A 107 8.50 5.70 -18.64
N ARG A 108 8.47 4.36 -18.54
CA ARG A 108 7.70 3.64 -17.51
C ARG A 108 8.49 3.22 -16.28
N GLY A 109 9.80 3.51 -16.23
CA GLY A 109 10.70 3.11 -15.13
C GLY A 109 10.21 3.46 -13.72
N ASN A 110 9.72 4.69 -13.55
CA ASN A 110 9.18 5.21 -12.29
C ASN A 110 7.67 5.01 -12.11
N HIS A 111 6.96 4.37 -13.05
CA HIS A 111 5.56 4.00 -12.82
C HIS A 111 5.49 2.79 -11.89
N PRO A 112 4.40 2.61 -11.12
CA PRO A 112 4.21 1.42 -10.31
C PRO A 112 4.20 0.17 -11.20
N VAL A 113 4.80 -0.91 -10.69
CA VAL A 113 4.62 -2.22 -11.31
C VAL A 113 3.17 -2.66 -11.11
N ASN A 114 2.58 -3.22 -12.15
CA ASN A 114 1.23 -3.75 -12.12
C ASN A 114 1.17 -5.11 -12.83
N HIS A 115 -0.03 -5.71 -12.86
CA HIS A 115 -0.25 -7.07 -13.37
C HIS A 115 0.62 -8.14 -12.68
N VAL A 116 0.83 -7.99 -11.37
CA VAL A 116 1.51 -8.97 -10.52
C VAL A 116 0.52 -9.65 -9.58
N SER A 117 0.67 -10.95 -9.39
CA SER A 117 -0.14 -11.70 -8.42
C SER A 117 0.31 -11.40 -6.98
N PHE A 118 -0.52 -11.79 -6.01
CA PHE A 118 -0.11 -11.77 -4.59
C PHE A 118 1.22 -12.51 -4.37
N TYR A 119 1.40 -13.68 -5.00
CA TYR A 119 2.61 -14.50 -4.86
C TYR A 119 3.85 -13.85 -5.49
N ASP A 120 3.65 -13.07 -6.55
CA ASP A 120 4.72 -12.30 -7.18
C ASP A 120 5.15 -11.13 -6.28
N ALA A 121 4.18 -10.42 -5.72
CA ALA A 121 4.41 -9.34 -4.76
C ALA A 121 5.13 -9.88 -3.50
N GLU A 122 4.65 -10.99 -2.94
CA GLU A 122 5.28 -11.67 -1.80
C GLU A 122 6.72 -12.12 -2.13
N ALA A 123 6.95 -12.66 -3.33
CA ALA A 123 8.28 -13.08 -3.74
C ALA A 123 9.24 -11.90 -3.93
N TYR A 124 8.78 -10.79 -4.48
CA TYR A 124 9.56 -9.55 -4.52
C TYR A 124 9.93 -9.13 -3.10
N CYS A 125 8.96 -9.12 -2.17
CA CYS A 125 9.22 -8.74 -0.78
C CYS A 125 10.31 -9.61 -0.15
N ARG A 126 10.22 -10.94 -0.31
CA ARG A 126 11.22 -11.88 0.19
C ARG A 126 12.61 -11.61 -0.42
N TRP A 127 12.70 -11.41 -1.73
CA TRP A 127 13.95 -11.04 -2.39
C TRP A 127 14.50 -9.71 -1.89
N ALA A 128 13.62 -8.74 -1.62
CA ALA A 128 13.99 -7.44 -1.08
C ALA A 128 14.40 -7.51 0.40
N GLY A 129 14.18 -8.61 1.11
CA GLY A 129 14.41 -8.71 2.57
C GLY A 129 13.32 -8.01 3.39
N LYS A 130 12.10 -7.99 2.88
CA LYS A 130 10.93 -7.33 3.46
C LYS A 130 9.70 -8.27 3.40
N ARG A 131 8.48 -7.77 3.68
CA ARG A 131 7.18 -8.48 3.55
C ARG A 131 6.06 -7.55 3.07
N LEU A 132 4.91 -8.07 2.68
CA LEU A 132 3.72 -7.23 2.44
C LEU A 132 3.18 -6.66 3.77
N PRO A 133 2.53 -5.47 3.78
CA PRO A 133 1.84 -4.95 4.94
C PRO A 133 0.61 -5.79 5.29
N SER A 134 0.21 -5.84 6.55
CA SER A 134 -1.17 -6.23 6.86
C SER A 134 -2.13 -5.11 6.43
N GLU A 135 -3.42 -5.42 6.30
CA GLU A 135 -4.46 -4.42 6.05
C GLU A 135 -4.45 -3.32 7.12
N GLU A 136 -4.32 -3.72 8.38
CA GLU A 136 -4.24 -2.82 9.52
C GLU A 136 -3.05 -1.86 9.41
N GLU A 137 -1.87 -2.38 9.03
CA GLU A 137 -0.65 -1.57 8.86
C GLU A 137 -0.76 -0.62 7.66
N TRP A 138 -1.37 -1.08 6.57
CA TRP A 138 -1.61 -0.24 5.41
C TRP A 138 -2.52 0.94 5.77
N GLU A 139 -3.62 0.66 6.46
CA GLU A 139 -4.64 1.65 6.82
C GLU A 139 -4.11 2.67 7.85
N LYS A 140 -3.39 2.19 8.87
CA LYS A 140 -2.70 3.09 9.81
C LYS A 140 -1.73 4.00 9.06
N ALA A 141 -0.94 3.48 8.13
CA ALA A 141 0.01 4.31 7.38
C ALA A 141 -0.70 5.34 6.46
N ALA A 142 -1.90 5.03 5.99
CA ALA A 142 -2.70 5.90 5.14
C ALA A 142 -3.38 7.03 5.93
N ARG A 143 -3.83 6.79 7.17
CA ARG A 143 -4.68 7.74 7.91
C ARG A 143 -4.41 7.94 9.40
N ASP A 144 -3.35 7.34 9.94
CA ASP A 144 -2.92 7.35 11.35
C ASP A 144 -3.95 6.81 12.35
N GLY A 145 -5.10 7.46 12.49
CA GLY A 145 -6.13 7.08 13.46
C GLY A 145 -7.21 8.15 13.71
N ASP A 146 -7.17 9.28 12.99
CA ASP A 146 -8.06 10.43 13.19
C ASP A 146 -9.37 10.35 12.37
N SER A 147 -9.75 9.16 11.93
CA SER A 147 -10.97 8.88 11.17
C SER A 147 -11.14 9.72 9.89
N ARG A 148 -10.04 10.24 9.32
CA ARG A 148 -10.07 10.88 7.99
C ARG A 148 -10.50 9.89 6.90
N THR A 149 -11.24 10.38 5.92
CA THR A 149 -11.76 9.57 4.81
C THR A 149 -10.69 9.23 3.76
N TYR A 150 -9.78 10.15 3.50
CA TYR A 150 -8.70 10.03 2.50
C TYR A 150 -7.36 10.34 3.17
N PRO A 151 -6.20 9.96 2.59
CA PRO A 151 -4.89 10.22 3.18
C PRO A 151 -4.67 11.70 3.57
N TRP A 152 -5.16 12.62 2.73
CA TRP A 152 -5.04 14.07 2.90
C TRP A 152 -6.14 14.72 3.76
N GLY A 153 -7.18 14.00 4.17
CA GLY A 153 -8.25 14.54 5.01
C GLY A 153 -9.65 14.05 4.64
N ASN A 154 -10.68 14.81 5.01
CA ASN A 154 -12.08 14.42 4.86
C ASN A 154 -12.73 14.90 3.56
N GLY A 155 -12.23 15.98 2.98
CA GLY A 155 -12.76 16.54 1.73
C GLY A 155 -12.20 15.80 0.52
N TRP A 156 -13.09 15.36 -0.36
CA TRP A 156 -12.66 14.85 -1.66
C TRP A 156 -12.02 15.97 -2.49
N ASP A 157 -10.85 15.69 -3.06
CA ASP A 157 -10.19 16.54 -4.04
C ASP A 157 -9.57 15.66 -5.12
N GLN A 158 -10.12 15.76 -6.34
CA GLN A 158 -9.69 14.98 -7.49
C GLN A 158 -8.24 15.23 -7.91
N GLN A 159 -7.62 16.34 -7.47
CA GLN A 159 -6.23 16.69 -7.79
C GLN A 159 -5.22 16.03 -6.83
N LEU A 160 -5.69 15.34 -5.78
CA LEU A 160 -4.85 14.76 -4.74
C LEU A 160 -4.65 13.24 -4.91
N SER A 161 -5.15 12.64 -5.98
CA SER A 161 -4.92 11.24 -6.34
C SER A 161 -4.95 11.04 -7.85
N ASN A 162 -4.29 9.99 -8.34
CA ASN A 162 -4.49 9.51 -9.71
C ASN A 162 -5.68 8.54 -9.72
N ASN A 163 -6.84 8.99 -10.19
CA ASN A 163 -8.12 8.30 -10.08
C ASN A 163 -8.90 8.36 -11.41
N ARG A 164 -10.13 7.82 -11.44
CA ARG A 164 -10.95 7.73 -12.67
C ARG A 164 -11.27 9.09 -13.31
N THR A 165 -11.21 10.19 -12.56
CA THR A 165 -11.43 11.54 -13.08
C THR A 165 -10.11 12.25 -13.42
N SER A 166 -8.96 11.62 -13.19
CA SER A 166 -7.65 12.15 -13.57
C SER A 166 -7.44 12.06 -15.08
N PRO A 167 -6.78 13.05 -15.69
CA PRO A 167 -6.57 13.09 -17.14
C PRO A 167 -5.55 12.06 -17.66
N ALA A 168 -4.81 11.38 -16.78
CA ALA A 168 -3.73 10.47 -17.15
C ALA A 168 -4.23 9.17 -17.83
N GLU A 169 -5.49 8.76 -17.58
CA GLU A 169 -6.13 7.51 -18.05
C GLU A 169 -5.27 6.22 -17.89
N ASP A 170 -4.20 6.29 -17.11
CA ASP A 170 -3.18 5.28 -16.86
C ASP A 170 -2.50 5.61 -15.51
N THR A 171 -1.63 4.72 -15.04
CA THR A 171 -0.73 4.97 -13.93
C THR A 171 0.12 6.22 -14.18
N MET A 172 0.45 6.93 -13.10
CA MET A 172 1.41 8.03 -13.10
C MET A 172 2.74 7.55 -12.49
N PRO A 173 3.87 8.23 -12.77
CA PRO A 173 5.10 8.00 -12.02
C PRO A 173 4.82 8.15 -10.52
N VAL A 174 5.40 7.27 -9.71
CA VAL A 174 5.19 7.30 -8.27
C VAL A 174 5.59 8.64 -7.66
N GLY A 175 4.81 9.13 -6.70
CA GLY A 175 5.02 10.38 -6.00
C GLY A 175 4.73 11.63 -6.82
N SER A 176 4.03 11.50 -7.96
CA SER A 176 3.67 12.65 -8.81
C SER A 176 2.73 13.66 -8.13
N ILE A 177 2.00 13.23 -7.08
CA ILE A 177 1.00 14.05 -6.38
C ILE A 177 1.38 14.16 -4.89
N PRO A 178 2.43 14.93 -4.54
CA PRO A 178 2.92 15.02 -3.16
C PRO A 178 1.90 15.65 -2.18
N ARG A 179 0.94 16.43 -2.68
CA ARG A 179 -0.14 17.00 -1.86
C ARG A 179 -1.17 15.94 -1.42
N GLY A 180 -1.18 14.77 -2.06
CA GLY A 180 -2.01 13.61 -1.69
C GLY A 180 -1.42 12.76 -0.58
N ALA A 181 -0.33 13.20 0.05
CA ALA A 181 0.39 12.42 1.04
C ALA A 181 -0.48 12.06 2.26
N SER A 182 -0.21 10.88 2.81
CA SER A 182 -0.69 10.45 4.12
C SER A 182 -0.12 11.34 5.25
N PRO A 183 -0.69 11.31 6.47
CA PRO A 183 -0.14 12.08 7.60
C PRO A 183 1.33 11.76 7.92
N TYR A 184 1.77 10.55 7.57
CA TYR A 184 3.17 10.13 7.75
C TYR A 184 4.09 10.56 6.61
N GLY A 185 3.52 10.89 5.44
CA GLY A 185 4.24 11.29 4.23
C GLY A 185 4.38 10.19 3.18
N LEU A 186 3.59 9.11 3.28
CA LEU A 186 3.47 8.12 2.21
C LEU A 186 2.66 8.71 1.06
N LEU A 187 3.01 8.35 -0.17
CA LEU A 187 2.41 8.87 -1.40
C LEU A 187 1.61 7.77 -2.08
N ASP A 188 0.66 8.18 -2.91
CA ASP A 188 -0.13 7.30 -3.77
C ASP A 188 -0.99 6.25 -3.03
N MET A 189 -1.15 6.37 -1.70
CA MET A 189 -2.02 5.52 -0.87
C MET A 189 -3.51 5.56 -1.30
N ALA A 190 -3.89 6.51 -2.15
CA ALA A 190 -5.20 6.57 -2.78
C ALA A 190 -5.04 6.79 -4.28
N GLY A 191 -5.50 5.82 -5.07
CA GLY A 191 -5.42 5.83 -6.53
C GLY A 191 -4.18 5.14 -7.06
N ASN A 192 -3.78 5.50 -8.28
CA ASN A 192 -2.71 4.90 -9.06
C ASN A 192 -2.92 3.39 -9.25
N VAL A 193 -2.47 2.50 -8.37
CA VAL A 193 -2.81 1.07 -8.42
C VAL A 193 -3.26 0.51 -7.07
N TRP A 194 -4.01 -0.59 -7.10
CA TRP A 194 -4.34 -1.30 -5.86
C TRP A 194 -3.07 -1.80 -5.18
N GLU A 195 -3.08 -1.97 -3.87
CA GLU A 195 -1.87 -2.41 -3.16
C GLU A 195 -2.15 -3.70 -2.39
N TRP A 196 -1.38 -4.75 -2.69
CA TRP A 196 -1.52 -6.04 -2.02
C TRP A 196 -1.15 -5.94 -0.53
N THR A 197 -1.94 -6.58 0.31
CA THR A 197 -1.65 -6.80 1.73
C THR A 197 -1.51 -8.30 2.02
N ASP A 198 -0.84 -8.66 3.12
CA ASP A 198 -0.77 -10.03 3.63
C ASP A 198 -2.02 -10.42 4.43
N SER A 199 -3.05 -9.58 4.49
CA SER A 199 -4.29 -9.94 5.16
C SER A 199 -5.17 -10.79 4.24
N TRP A 200 -5.66 -11.91 4.77
CA TRP A 200 -6.86 -12.52 4.24
C TRP A 200 -8.05 -11.64 4.60
N PHE A 201 -8.99 -11.50 3.67
CA PHE A 201 -10.24 -10.81 3.93
C PHE A 201 -10.97 -11.46 5.09
N LYS A 202 -11.48 -10.64 6.01
CA LYS A 202 -12.25 -11.04 7.18
C LYS A 202 -13.24 -9.93 7.51
N SER A 203 -14.45 -10.29 7.93
CA SER A 203 -15.37 -9.33 8.55
C SER A 203 -14.71 -8.73 9.80
N TYR A 204 -14.91 -7.44 10.05
CA TYR A 204 -14.32 -6.81 11.23
C TYR A 204 -14.94 -7.34 12.53
N PRO A 205 -14.19 -7.32 13.65
CA PRO A 205 -14.72 -7.74 14.94
C PRO A 205 -16.00 -6.96 15.29
N GLY A 206 -17.08 -7.67 15.58
CA GLY A 206 -18.38 -7.06 15.91
C GLY A 206 -19.20 -6.59 14.70
N ALA A 207 -18.81 -6.94 13.46
CA ALA A 207 -19.62 -6.65 12.28
C ALA A 207 -21.00 -7.34 12.36
N GLU A 208 -22.05 -6.55 12.16
CA GLU A 208 -23.43 -7.05 12.07
C GLU A 208 -23.60 -8.00 10.88
N HIS A 209 -22.94 -7.69 9.76
CA HIS A 209 -22.89 -8.54 8.58
C HIS A 209 -21.59 -9.34 8.56
N GLN A 210 -21.72 -10.66 8.47
CA GLN A 210 -20.60 -11.57 8.31
C GLN A 210 -20.51 -12.01 6.84
N PHE A 211 -19.37 -11.72 6.21
CA PHE A 211 -19.14 -12.04 4.80
C PHE A 211 -18.61 -13.47 4.62
N ASP A 212 -19.16 -14.16 3.63
CA ASP A 212 -18.78 -15.53 3.25
C ASP A 212 -17.37 -15.60 2.65
N GLU A 213 -16.82 -14.48 2.17
CA GLU A 213 -15.49 -14.36 1.57
C GLU A 213 -14.36 -14.42 2.60
N THR A 214 -14.70 -14.49 3.88
CA THR A 214 -13.71 -14.60 4.97
C THR A 214 -12.76 -15.78 4.71
N GLY A 215 -11.45 -15.47 4.65
CA GLY A 215 -10.40 -16.46 4.39
C GLY A 215 -10.26 -16.93 2.95
N LYS A 216 -11.02 -16.38 1.99
CA LYS A 216 -11.00 -16.82 0.58
C LYS A 216 -10.13 -15.94 -0.32
N ASN A 217 -10.06 -14.64 -0.04
CA ASN A 217 -9.35 -13.66 -0.86
C ASN A 217 -8.32 -12.88 -0.05
N ARG A 218 -7.23 -12.45 -0.68
CA ARG A 218 -6.29 -11.49 -0.10
C ARG A 218 -6.81 -10.07 -0.27
N VAL A 219 -6.59 -9.23 0.74
CA VAL A 219 -7.04 -7.84 0.73
C VAL A 219 -6.10 -6.99 -0.14
N VAL A 220 -6.70 -6.13 -0.95
CA VAL A 220 -6.04 -5.01 -1.61
C VAL A 220 -6.62 -3.70 -1.08
N ARG A 221 -5.81 -2.64 -0.99
CA ARG A 221 -6.25 -1.31 -0.52
C ARG A 221 -5.84 -0.19 -1.50
N GLY A 222 -6.36 1.02 -1.30
CA GLY A 222 -5.98 2.24 -2.02
C GLY A 222 -6.74 2.53 -3.33
N GLY A 223 -7.33 1.53 -3.97
CA GLY A 223 -7.98 1.71 -5.27
C GLY A 223 -6.99 1.88 -6.42
N ALA A 224 -7.45 2.27 -7.61
CA ALA A 224 -6.57 2.50 -8.77
C ALA A 224 -7.10 3.62 -9.68
N TYR A 225 -6.31 4.01 -10.67
CA TYR A 225 -6.59 5.12 -11.59
C TYR A 225 -7.91 5.01 -12.40
N PHE A 226 -8.58 3.87 -12.41
CA PHE A 226 -9.82 3.65 -13.16
C PHE A 226 -11.04 3.30 -12.28
N TYR A 227 -10.87 3.26 -10.95
CA TYR A 227 -11.94 2.91 -10.02
C TYR A 227 -12.71 4.11 -9.47
N SER A 228 -13.92 3.84 -8.95
CA SER A 228 -14.77 4.83 -8.27
C SER A 228 -14.02 5.47 -7.10
N ILE A 229 -14.32 6.75 -6.85
CA ILE A 229 -13.80 7.53 -5.72
C ILE A 229 -14.08 6.84 -4.38
N GLU A 230 -15.18 6.10 -4.30
CA GLU A 230 -15.57 5.35 -3.10
C GLU A 230 -14.55 4.28 -2.71
N LEU A 231 -13.78 3.75 -3.66
CA LEU A 231 -12.76 2.72 -3.43
C LEU A 231 -11.39 3.32 -3.06
N LEU A 232 -11.29 4.65 -3.01
CA LEU A 232 -10.08 5.38 -2.62
C LEU A 232 -10.07 5.76 -1.14
N ARG A 233 -11.12 5.37 -0.40
CA ARG A 233 -11.18 5.58 1.04
C ARG A 233 -10.19 4.68 1.76
N THR A 234 -9.57 5.27 2.77
CA THR A 234 -8.61 4.61 3.65
C THR A 234 -9.28 4.20 4.93
#